data_AF-A0A2J6TDI0-F1
#
_entry.id   AF-A0A2J6TDI0-F1
#
_cell.length_a   1.000
_cell.length_b   1.000
_cell.length_c   1.000
_cell.angle_alpha   90.00
_cell.angle_beta   90.00
_cell.angle_gamma   90.00
#
_symmetry.space_group_name_H-M   'P 1'
#
loop_
_entity.id
_entity.type
_entity.pdbx_description
1 polymer ?
#
loop_
_entity_poly.entity_id
_entity_poly.type
_entity_poly.pdbx_seq_one_letter_code
_entity_poly.pdbx_strand_id
1 'polypeptide(L)'
;MRKATYGRRFMWTEGGKIGLAPAAARLGDKICPLLGGQVLYVLRERGEGKWEFVGECYVHGLMDGEALGLGQEHKERVEKFILA
;
A
#
# COMPACT_ATOMS: atom_id res chain seq x y z
N MET A 1 -0.24 26.99 1.06
CA MET A 1 0.22 25.82 1.82
C MET A 1 -0.16 24.56 1.03
N ARG A 2 0.80 23.84 0.41
CA ARG A 2 0.49 22.56 -0.27
C ARG A 2 0.31 21.48 0.80
N LYS A 3 -0.91 20.99 0.99
CA LYS A 3 -1.20 19.91 1.94
C LYS A 3 -0.92 18.56 1.28
N ALA A 4 0.18 17.91 1.64
CA ALA A 4 0.54 16.58 1.12
C ALA A 4 -0.34 15.44 1.67
N THR A 5 -1.03 15.69 2.79
CA THR A 5 -1.83 14.68 3.51
C THR A 5 -3.34 14.83 3.33
N TYR A 6 -3.80 15.86 2.61
CA TYR A 6 -5.24 16.06 2.40
C TYR A 6 -5.84 14.87 1.63
N GLY A 7 -6.93 14.32 2.15
CA GLY A 7 -7.58 13.13 1.56
C GLY A 7 -6.80 11.81 1.76
N ARG A 8 -5.84 11.78 2.69
CA ARG A 8 -5.08 10.57 3.04
C ARG A 8 -5.26 10.19 4.51
N ARG A 9 -5.13 8.90 4.81
CA ARG A 9 -5.16 8.34 6.17
C ARG A 9 -3.77 7.89 6.58
N PHE A 10 -3.40 8.17 7.82
CA PHE A 10 -2.20 7.58 8.40
C PHE A 10 -2.40 6.09 8.64
N MET A 11 -1.35 5.31 8.43
CA MET A 11 -1.40 3.87 8.52
C MET A 11 -0.05 3.32 8.99
N TRP A 12 -0.08 2.14 9.60
CA TRP A 12 1.13 1.39 9.96
C TRP A 12 0.96 -0.11 9.75
N THR A 13 2.06 -0.84 9.61
CA THR A 13 2.08 -2.31 9.53
C THR A 13 2.33 -2.95 10.88
N GLU A 14 1.98 -4.23 10.98
CA GLU A 14 2.47 -5.09 12.06
C GLU A 14 4.01 -5.16 12.10
N GLY A 15 4.67 -4.98 10.93
CA GLY A 15 6.13 -4.90 10.81
C GLY A 15 6.73 -3.53 11.14
N GLY A 16 5.97 -2.60 11.73
CA GLY A 16 6.46 -1.30 12.20
C GLY A 16 6.70 -0.25 11.10
N LYS A 17 6.30 -0.51 9.85
CA LYS A 17 6.37 0.50 8.78
C LYS A 17 5.20 1.47 8.89
N ILE A 18 5.40 2.69 8.43
CA ILE A 18 4.38 3.75 8.45
C ILE A 18 4.10 4.25 7.04
N GLY A 19 2.91 4.81 6.82
CA GLY A 19 2.51 5.27 5.49
C GLY A 19 1.29 6.19 5.47
N LEU A 20 0.90 6.52 4.24
CA LEU A 20 -0.29 7.29 3.91
C LEU A 20 -1.13 6.52 2.87
N ALA A 21 -2.36 6.18 3.24
CA ALA A 21 -3.34 5.53 2.37
C ALA A 21 -4.37 6.53 1.81
N PRO A 22 -5.13 6.20 0.76
CA PRO A 22 -6.31 6.96 0.36
C PRO A 22 -7.35 7.08 1.49
N ALA A 23 -8.15 8.15 1.49
CA ALA A 23 -9.27 8.31 2.42
C ALA A 23 -10.24 7.11 2.46
N ALA A 24 -10.44 6.45 1.32
CA ALA A 24 -11.33 5.29 1.17
C ALA A 24 -10.73 3.97 1.67
N ALA A 25 -9.47 3.96 2.10
CA ALA A 25 -8.85 2.76 2.67
C ALA A 25 -9.55 2.34 3.97
N ARG A 26 -9.64 1.03 4.19
CA ARG A 26 -10.17 0.43 5.42
C ARG A 26 -9.35 -0.80 5.84
N LEU A 27 -9.55 -1.25 7.08
CA LEU A 27 -8.97 -2.50 7.57
C LEU A 27 -9.35 -3.68 6.65
N GLY A 28 -8.36 -4.51 6.33
CA GLY A 28 -8.51 -5.65 5.41
C GLY A 28 -8.08 -5.34 3.98
N ASP A 29 -7.97 -4.06 3.59
CA ASP A 29 -7.37 -3.70 2.30
C ASP A 29 -5.87 -4.10 2.28
N LYS A 30 -5.36 -4.38 1.07
CA LYS A 30 -3.99 -4.85 0.84
C LYS A 30 -3.19 -3.77 0.12
N ILE A 31 -1.91 -3.67 0.44
CA ILE A 31 -0.98 -2.86 -0.34
C ILE A 31 -0.22 -3.76 -1.30
N CYS A 32 -0.24 -3.38 -2.57
CA CYS A 32 0.34 -4.15 -3.65
C CYS A 32 1.23 -3.24 -4.51
N PRO A 33 2.48 -3.63 -4.78
CA PRO A 33 3.20 -3.10 -5.92
C PRO A 33 2.59 -3.67 -7.20
N LEU A 34 2.18 -2.81 -8.12
CA LEU A 34 1.75 -3.24 -9.46
C LEU A 34 2.96 -3.15 -10.40
N LEU A 35 3.23 -4.22 -11.15
CA LEU A 35 4.35 -4.25 -12.09
C LEU A 35 4.22 -3.12 -13.12
N GLY A 36 5.31 -2.35 -13.30
CA GLY A 36 5.32 -1.15 -14.14
C GLY A 36 4.76 0.12 -13.47
N GLY A 37 4.15 0.00 -12.29
CA GLY A 37 3.76 1.14 -11.47
C GLY A 37 4.97 1.76 -10.74
N GLN A 38 4.91 3.08 -10.52
CA GLN A 38 5.98 3.84 -9.82
C GLN A 38 5.73 3.98 -8.32
N VAL A 39 4.56 3.55 -7.84
CA VAL A 39 4.12 3.70 -6.46
C VAL A 39 3.40 2.44 -5.99
N LEU A 40 3.02 2.41 -4.72
CA LEU A 40 2.22 1.34 -4.13
C LEU A 40 0.73 1.64 -4.26
N TYR A 41 -0.10 0.61 -4.26
CA TYR A 41 -1.54 0.74 -4.44
C TYR A 41 -2.30 -0.04 -3.38
N VAL A 42 -3.41 0.53 -2.92
CA VAL A 42 -4.37 -0.12 -2.05
C VAL A 42 -5.39 -0.87 -2.91
N LEU A 43 -5.47 -2.18 -2.74
CA LEU A 43 -6.44 -3.06 -3.38
C LEU A 43 -7.36 -3.68 -2.33
N ARG A 44 -8.63 -3.86 -2.72
CA ARG A 44 -9.63 -4.50 -1.88
C ARG A 44 -10.17 -5.76 -2.54
N GLU A 45 -10.09 -6.88 -1.83
CA GLU A 45 -10.64 -8.15 -2.30
C GLU A 45 -12.18 -8.06 -2.38
N ARG A 46 -12.74 -8.50 -3.51
CA ARG A 46 -14.19 -8.57 -3.75
C ARG A 46 -14.68 -10.01 -3.92
N GLY A 47 -13.82 -11.00 -3.65
CA GLY A 47 -14.08 -12.43 -3.86
C GLY A 47 -13.85 -12.87 -5.31
N GLU A 48 -13.81 -14.18 -5.54
CA GLU A 48 -13.68 -14.77 -6.89
C GLU A 48 -12.45 -14.29 -7.68
N GLY A 49 -11.34 -13.97 -6.99
CA GLY A 49 -10.15 -13.41 -7.63
C GLY A 49 -10.31 -11.99 -8.15
N LYS A 50 -11.42 -11.31 -7.85
CA LYS A 50 -11.67 -9.91 -8.22
C LYS A 50 -11.14 -8.97 -7.14
N TRP A 51 -10.53 -7.89 -7.60
CA TRP A 51 -9.96 -6.85 -6.76
C TRP A 51 -10.48 -5.48 -7.21
N GLU A 52 -10.84 -4.66 -6.25
CA GLU A 52 -11.16 -3.25 -6.46
C GLU A 52 -9.91 -2.41 -6.22
N PHE A 53 -9.65 -1.50 -7.16
CA PHE A 53 -8.63 -0.47 -7.00
C PHE A 53 -9.15 0.65 -6.10
N VAL A 54 -8.53 0.83 -4.92
CA VAL A 54 -8.93 1.88 -3.96
C VAL A 54 -8.15 3.17 -4.19
N GLY A 55 -6.86 3.08 -4.53
CA GLY A 55 -6.02 4.22 -4.86
C GLY A 55 -4.53 4.01 -4.57
N GLU A 56 -3.72 5.01 -4.88
CA GLU A 56 -2.29 5.03 -4.57
C GLU A 56 -2.01 5.23 -3.07
N CYS A 57 -0.89 4.70 -2.60
CA CYS A 57 -0.41 4.90 -1.23
C CYS A 57 1.10 5.09 -1.19
N TYR A 58 1.55 5.65 -0.09
CA TYR A 58 2.96 5.78 0.25
C TYR A 58 3.23 4.92 1.49
N VAL A 59 4.26 4.08 1.44
CA VAL A 59 4.75 3.37 2.62
C VAL A 59 6.25 3.58 2.73
N HIS A 60 6.67 4.11 3.86
CA HIS A 60 8.07 4.40 4.09
C HIS A 60 8.89 3.10 4.12
N GLY A 61 9.98 3.07 3.35
CA GLY A 61 10.85 1.89 3.21
C GLY A 61 10.32 0.81 2.27
N LEU A 62 9.24 1.08 1.51
CA LEU A 62 8.71 0.19 0.46
C LEU A 62 8.48 0.93 -0.88
N MET A 63 9.03 2.14 -1.05
CA MET A 63 8.95 2.87 -2.33
C MET A 63 10.05 2.37 -3.28
N ASP A 64 10.52 3.17 -4.23
CA ASP A 64 11.78 3.06 -5.01
C ASP A 64 12.32 1.66 -5.40
N GLY A 65 11.44 0.67 -5.54
CA GLY A 65 11.76 -0.71 -5.85
C GLY A 65 12.01 -1.61 -4.63
N GLU A 66 12.08 -1.07 -3.40
CA GLU A 66 12.27 -1.85 -2.18
C GLU A 66 11.14 -2.87 -1.96
N ALA A 67 9.89 -2.53 -2.33
CA ALA A 67 8.76 -3.45 -2.23
C ALA A 67 8.90 -4.70 -3.11
N LEU A 68 9.59 -4.59 -4.25
CA LEU A 68 9.85 -5.69 -5.16
C LEU A 68 11.09 -6.49 -4.77
N GLY A 69 11.85 -6.02 -3.77
CA GLY A 69 13.06 -6.68 -3.32
C GLY A 69 14.10 -6.80 -4.42
N LEU A 70 14.25 -5.79 -5.30
CA LEU A 70 15.26 -5.79 -6.38
C LEU A 70 16.66 -6.03 -5.77
N GLY A 71 17.06 -7.31 -5.67
CA GLY A 71 18.23 -7.80 -4.91
C GLY A 71 18.03 -9.13 -4.14
N GLN A 72 16.81 -9.58 -3.86
CA GLN A 72 16.48 -10.87 -3.22
C GLN A 72 15.20 -11.48 -3.83
N GLU A 73 15.07 -12.81 -3.81
CA GLU A 73 14.01 -13.54 -4.52
C GLU A 73 12.59 -12.99 -4.28
N HIS A 74 11.85 -12.82 -5.39
CA HIS A 74 10.48 -12.32 -5.46
C HIS A 74 9.52 -13.18 -4.62
N LYS A 75 9.31 -12.81 -3.36
CA LYS A 75 8.17 -13.28 -2.57
C LYS A 75 7.07 -12.22 -2.62
N GLU A 76 5.87 -12.63 -3.01
CA GLU A 76 4.65 -11.84 -2.88
C GLU A 76 4.47 -11.40 -1.42
N ARG A 77 4.97 -10.21 -1.07
CA ARG A 77 4.95 -9.72 0.31
C ARG A 77 3.69 -8.90 0.52
N VAL A 78 2.59 -9.59 0.77
CA VAL A 78 1.33 -8.94 1.17
C VAL A 78 1.45 -8.52 2.63
N GLU A 79 1.73 -7.25 2.88
CA GLU A 79 1.71 -6.69 4.23
C GLU A 79 0.26 -6.32 4.62
N LYS A 80 -0.12 -6.59 5.87
CA LYS A 80 -1.37 -6.09 6.46
C LYS A 80 -1.08 -4.77 7.14
N PHE A 81 -2.04 -3.85 7.03
CA PHE A 81 -1.92 -2.51 7.56
C PHE A 81 -3.13 -2.14 8.40
N ILE A 82 -2.87 -1.33 9.42
CA ILE A 82 -3.86 -0.77 10.33
C ILE A 82 -3.96 0.72 10.03
N LEU A 83 -5.19 1.24 10.01
CA LEU A 83 -5.46 2.65 9.80
C LEU A 83 -5.67 3.35 11.14
N ALA A 84 -5.05 4.53 11.28
CA ALA A 84 -5.40 5.50 12.33
C ALA A 84 -6.75 6.17 12.04
#